data_AF-A0A557RQZ8-F1
#
_entry.id   AF-A0A557RQZ8-F1
#
_cell.length_a   1.000
_cell.length_b   1.000
_cell.length_c   1.000
_cell.angle_alpha   90.00
_cell.angle_beta   90.00
_cell.angle_gamma   90.00
#
_symmetry.space_group_name_H-M   'P 1'
#
loop_
_entity.id
_entity.type
_entity.pdbx_description
1 polymer ?
#
loop_
_entity_poly.entity_id
_entity_poly.type
_entity_poly.pdbx_seq_one_letter_code
_entity_poly.pdbx_strand_id
1 'polypeptide(L)'
;MMRKRLLAVLLALTVTACVHAPSLVQFANNAELVAQSPSPMAPLFVRLFRLQAVGECDGPRCPEVTMQIAVSESGEYPRQALFATPPADDWQFVEWGQSPRDEADIGPVVFTLKTTRDGASRLQRFAVTLDGLRSLD
;
A
#
# COMPACT_ATOMS: atom_id res chain seq x y z
N MET A 1 -21.64 -14.19 36.17
CA MET A 1 -20.58 -13.16 36.30
C MET A 1 -19.61 -13.09 35.10
N MET A 2 -19.53 -14.10 34.21
CA MET A 2 -18.58 -14.14 33.07
C MET A 2 -18.94 -13.25 31.86
N ARG A 3 -20.22 -12.92 31.63
CA ARG A 3 -20.65 -12.10 30.48
C ARG A 3 -20.08 -10.67 30.47
N LYS A 4 -19.82 -10.08 31.64
CA LYS A 4 -19.27 -8.72 31.75
C LYS A 4 -17.77 -8.64 31.43
N ARG A 5 -17.02 -9.74 31.62
CA ARG A 5 -15.59 -9.80 31.28
C ARG A 5 -15.35 -10.01 29.79
N LEU A 6 -16.22 -10.76 29.10
CA LEU A 6 -16.13 -10.94 27.65
C LEU A 6 -16.40 -9.64 26.88
N LEU A 7 -17.36 -8.82 27.34
CA LEU A 7 -17.67 -7.54 26.70
C LEU A 7 -16.51 -6.53 26.80
N ALA A 8 -15.77 -6.53 27.92
CA ALA A 8 -14.64 -5.63 28.12
C ALA A 8 -13.44 -5.98 27.23
N VAL A 9 -13.23 -7.28 26.93
CA VAL A 9 -12.18 -7.72 25.99
C VAL A 9 -12.54 -7.38 24.55
N LEU A 10 -13.81 -7.50 24.17
CA LEU A 10 -14.29 -7.10 22.84
C LEU A 10 -14.22 -5.58 22.60
N LEU A 11 -14.45 -4.76 23.62
CA LEU A 11 -14.27 -3.30 23.53
C LEU A 11 -12.79 -2.88 23.47
N ALA A 12 -11.88 -3.65 24.07
CA ALA A 12 -10.44 -3.38 24.03
C ALA A 12 -9.82 -3.74 22.66
N LEU A 13 -10.44 -4.64 21.90
CA LEU A 13 -9.98 -5.06 20.56
C LEU A 13 -10.37 -4.08 19.44
N THR A 14 -11.25 -3.11 19.69
CA THR A 14 -11.68 -2.15 18.65
C THR A 14 -10.83 -0.87 18.60
N VAL A 15 -9.85 -0.69 19.49
CA VAL A 15 -9.09 0.58 19.59
C VAL A 15 -7.72 0.53 18.88
N THR A 16 -7.23 -0.64 18.48
CA THR A 16 -5.85 -0.78 17.95
C THR A 16 -5.74 -0.81 16.43
N ALA A 17 -6.81 -0.56 15.67
CA ALA A 17 -6.79 -0.56 14.21
C ALA A 17 -6.97 0.84 13.58
N CYS A 18 -6.45 1.90 14.22
CA CYS A 18 -6.22 3.16 13.53
C CYS A 18 -4.79 3.17 13.00
N VAL A 19 -4.56 2.49 11.88
CA VAL A 19 -3.44 2.82 10.99
C VAL A 19 -3.63 4.29 10.64
N HIS A 20 -2.75 5.16 11.13
CA HIS A 20 -2.83 6.60 10.87
C HIS A 20 -2.61 6.82 9.37
N ALA A 21 -3.69 7.07 8.64
CA ALA A 21 -3.59 7.53 7.27
C ALA A 21 -2.81 8.86 7.26
N PRO A 22 -1.84 9.05 6.35
CA PRO A 22 -1.11 10.30 6.25
C PRO A 22 -2.09 11.45 5.97
N SER A 23 -1.81 12.62 6.54
CA SER A 23 -2.64 13.81 6.24
C SER A 23 -2.54 14.15 4.75
N LEU A 24 -3.60 14.73 4.18
CA LEU A 24 -3.58 15.22 2.80
C LEU A 24 -2.43 16.20 2.55
N VAL A 25 -2.10 17.04 3.55
CA VAL A 25 -0.97 17.96 3.49
C VAL A 25 0.36 17.20 3.40
N GLN A 26 0.53 16.16 4.21
CA GLN A 26 1.73 15.33 4.16
C GLN A 26 1.87 14.64 2.80
N PHE A 27 0.79 14.05 2.28
CA PHE A 27 0.79 13.41 0.97
C PHE A 27 1.16 14.43 -0.12
N ALA A 28 0.49 15.57 -0.17
CA ALA A 28 0.70 16.58 -1.21
C ALA A 28 2.13 17.14 -1.24
N ASN A 29 2.81 17.21 -0.10
CA ASN A 29 4.15 17.80 -0.02
C ASN A 29 5.28 16.76 -0.07
N ASN A 30 5.04 15.50 0.32
CA ASN A 30 6.11 14.51 0.52
C ASN A 30 5.92 13.22 -0.30
N ALA A 31 4.84 13.09 -1.06
CA ALA A 31 4.65 11.94 -1.94
C ALA A 31 5.48 12.08 -3.22
N GLU A 32 6.29 11.08 -3.50
CA GLU A 32 7.05 10.94 -4.73
C GLU A 32 6.40 9.88 -5.62
N LEU A 33 5.98 10.22 -6.84
CA LEU A 33 5.51 9.23 -7.81
C LEU A 33 6.70 8.39 -8.30
N VAL A 34 6.77 7.13 -7.87
CA VAL A 34 7.88 6.23 -8.24
C VAL A 34 7.59 5.36 -9.44
N ALA A 35 6.32 5.03 -9.67
CA ALA A 35 5.92 4.24 -10.83
C ALA A 35 4.45 4.44 -11.19
N GLN A 36 4.16 4.23 -12.46
CA GLN A 36 2.81 4.20 -13.00
C GLN A 36 2.68 2.99 -13.92
N SER A 37 1.57 2.26 -13.82
CA SER A 37 1.32 1.09 -14.67
C SER A 37 1.31 1.50 -16.15
N PRO A 38 1.96 0.72 -17.05
CA PRO A 38 1.92 0.99 -18.48
C PRO A 38 0.48 0.98 -19.00
N SER A 39 0.13 1.99 -19.79
CA SER A 39 -1.11 2.00 -20.57
C SER A 39 -0.94 1.16 -21.84
N PRO A 40 -1.90 0.30 -22.25
CA PRO A 40 -3.09 -0.17 -21.54
C PRO A 40 -2.90 -1.65 -21.11
N MET A 41 -2.37 -1.92 -19.91
CA MET A 41 -2.12 -3.31 -19.50
C MET A 41 -3.39 -4.12 -19.18
N ALA A 42 -4.45 -3.47 -18.67
CA ALA A 42 -5.75 -4.02 -18.27
C ALA A 42 -6.58 -2.85 -17.71
N PRO A 43 -7.90 -2.95 -17.41
CA PRO A 43 -8.73 -1.76 -17.17
C PRO A 43 -8.47 -1.03 -15.85
N LEU A 44 -7.50 -1.49 -15.06
CA LEU A 44 -7.00 -0.79 -13.88
C LEU A 44 -5.70 -0.05 -14.18
N PHE A 45 -5.64 1.18 -13.68
CA PHE A 45 -4.49 2.05 -13.72
C PHE A 45 -3.97 2.25 -12.30
N VAL A 46 -2.68 1.98 -12.11
CA VAL A 46 -2.03 2.01 -10.79
C VAL A 46 -0.93 3.05 -10.77
N ARG A 47 -0.91 3.88 -9.74
CA ARG A 47 0.19 4.79 -9.40
C ARG A 47 0.74 4.42 -8.04
N LEU A 48 2.06 4.34 -7.97
CA LEU A 48 2.81 4.05 -6.75
C LEU A 48 3.49 5.32 -6.30
N PHE A 49 3.19 5.76 -5.08
CA PHE A 49 3.82 6.91 -4.46
C PHE A 49 4.63 6.48 -3.25
N ARG A 50 5.92 6.79 -3.22
CA ARG A 50 6.75 6.67 -2.03
C ARG A 50 6.44 7.85 -1.13
N LEU A 51 6.07 7.58 0.12
CA LEU A 51 5.76 8.60 1.11
C LEU A 51 6.61 8.40 2.35
N GLN A 52 7.48 9.36 2.61
CA GLN A 52 8.30 9.39 3.82
C GLN A 52 7.56 10.12 4.95
N ALA A 53 7.70 9.60 6.18
CA ALA A 53 7.27 10.30 7.37
C ALA A 53 8.05 11.61 7.57
N VAL A 54 7.43 12.58 8.23
CA VAL A 54 8.08 13.85 8.53
C VAL A 54 9.16 13.68 9.60
N GLY A 55 10.23 14.46 9.50
CA GLY A 55 11.33 14.49 10.48
C GLY A 55 12.69 14.25 9.86
N GLU A 56 13.72 14.33 10.70
CA GLU A 56 15.10 14.01 10.37
C GLU A 56 15.49 12.67 11.00
N CYS A 57 16.59 12.08 10.56
CA CYS A 57 17.14 10.92 11.25
C CYS A 57 17.65 11.31 12.65
N ASP A 58 17.16 10.62 13.67
CA ASP A 58 17.68 10.70 15.04
C ASP A 58 18.61 9.52 15.29
N GLY A 59 19.89 9.70 14.92
CA GLY A 59 20.90 8.65 14.95
C GLY A 59 20.54 7.49 14.02
N PRO A 60 20.37 6.24 14.54
CA PRO A 60 20.02 5.09 13.71
C PRO A 60 18.53 5.04 13.31
N ARG A 61 17.69 5.93 13.84
CA ARG A 61 16.24 5.95 13.57
C ARG A 61 15.91 7.02 12.56
N CYS A 62 15.71 6.62 11.31
CA CYS A 62 15.24 7.50 10.25
C CYS A 62 13.70 7.46 10.15
N PRO A 63 13.07 8.51 9.60
CA PRO A 63 11.64 8.51 9.32
C PRO A 63 11.28 7.34 8.40
N GLU A 64 10.26 6.59 8.78
CA GLU A 64 9.81 5.43 8.01
C GLU A 64 9.15 5.86 6.69
N VAL A 65 9.16 4.92 5.75
CA VAL A 65 8.64 5.06 4.40
C VAL A 65 7.48 4.11 4.20
N THR A 66 6.46 4.57 3.50
CA THR A 66 5.34 3.73 3.01
C THR A 66 5.22 3.87 1.51
N MET A 67 4.69 2.83 0.85
CA MET A 67 4.29 2.91 -0.55
C MET A 67 2.76 3.05 -0.60
N GLN A 68 2.28 4.20 -1.07
CA GLN A 68 0.87 4.48 -1.31
C GLN A 68 0.51 4.01 -2.72
N ILE A 69 -0.46 3.12 -2.84
CA ILE A 69 -0.85 2.42 -4.07
C ILE A 69 -2.24 2.92 -4.45
N ALA A 70 -2.29 3.89 -5.36
CA ALA A 70 -3.52 4.42 -5.91
C ALA A 70 -3.96 3.58 -7.11
N VAL A 71 -5.20 3.11 -7.09
CA VAL A 71 -5.79 2.26 -8.14
C VAL A 71 -7.03 2.95 -8.67
N SER A 72 -7.18 2.99 -9.99
CA SER A 72 -8.35 3.56 -10.67
C SER A 72 -8.79 2.65 -11.78
N GLU A 73 -10.11 2.48 -11.95
CA GLU A 73 -10.67 2.00 -13.21
C GLU A 73 -10.43 3.00 -14.35
N SER A 74 -10.58 2.51 -15.58
CA SER A 74 -10.74 3.33 -16.77
C SER A 74 -12.22 3.61 -17.01
N GLY A 75 -12.58 4.84 -17.40
CA GLY A 75 -13.97 5.20 -17.72
C GLY A 75 -14.33 6.63 -17.32
N GLU A 76 -15.60 6.97 -17.53
CA GLU A 76 -16.16 8.30 -17.21
C GLU A 76 -16.35 8.51 -15.69
N TYR A 77 -16.72 7.45 -14.97
CA TYR A 77 -16.92 7.44 -13.52
C TYR A 77 -16.10 6.34 -12.87
N PRO A 78 -14.75 6.44 -12.88
CA PRO A 78 -13.91 5.35 -12.44
C PRO A 78 -14.00 5.16 -10.93
N ARG A 79 -14.20 3.92 -10.49
CA ARG A 79 -13.94 3.58 -9.09
C ARG A 79 -12.47 3.76 -8.79
N GLN A 80 -12.17 4.21 -7.57
CA GLN A 80 -10.82 4.45 -7.11
C GLN A 80 -10.63 3.89 -5.71
N ALA A 81 -9.43 3.38 -5.44
CA ALA A 81 -9.03 2.88 -4.14
C ALA A 81 -7.59 3.31 -3.85
N LEU A 82 -7.28 3.45 -2.56
CA LEU A 82 -5.94 3.74 -2.08
C LEU A 82 -5.55 2.70 -1.03
N PHE A 83 -4.39 2.10 -1.21
CA PHE A 83 -3.79 1.16 -0.28
C PHE A 83 -2.42 1.65 0.17
N ALA A 84 -1.89 1.09 1.25
CA ALA A 84 -0.56 1.39 1.73
C ALA A 84 0.17 0.11 2.14
N THR A 85 1.47 0.07 1.91
CA THR A 85 2.33 -0.94 2.55
C THR A 85 2.55 -0.62 4.03
N PRO A 86 2.95 -1.59 4.85
CA PRO A 86 3.47 -1.31 6.17
C PRO A 86 4.69 -0.36 6.11
N PRO A 87 4.91 0.47 7.13
CA PRO A 87 6.10 1.30 7.23
C PRO A 87 7.39 0.47 7.17
N ALA A 88 8.44 0.98 6.57
CA ALA A 88 9.76 0.34 6.53
C ALA A 88 10.86 1.42 6.44
N ASP A 89 12.13 1.03 6.53
CA ASP A 89 13.24 1.97 6.34
C ASP A 89 13.25 2.51 4.91
N ASP A 90 12.92 1.66 3.95
CA ASP A 90 12.74 2.06 2.56
C ASP A 90 11.79 1.13 1.79
N TRP A 91 11.20 1.69 0.74
CA TRP A 91 10.45 0.98 -0.28
C TRP A 91 10.86 1.47 -1.66
N GLN A 92 11.18 0.54 -2.55
CA GLN A 92 11.58 0.83 -3.93
C GLN A 92 10.73 0.02 -4.90
N PHE A 93 10.24 0.67 -5.96
CA PHE A 93 9.62 -0.04 -7.07
C PHE A 93 10.69 -0.78 -7.87
N VAL A 94 10.40 -2.04 -8.23
CA VAL A 94 11.31 -2.87 -9.02
C VAL A 94 10.77 -3.06 -10.42
N GLU A 95 9.59 -3.65 -10.55
CA GLU A 95 9.00 -3.97 -11.85
C GLU A 95 7.48 -4.21 -11.77
N TRP A 96 6.85 -4.11 -12.93
CA TRP A 96 5.48 -4.59 -13.14
C TRP A 96 5.51 -6.08 -13.47
N GLY A 97 4.65 -6.86 -12.85
CA GLY A 97 4.50 -8.28 -13.11
C GLY A 97 3.43 -8.58 -14.17
N GLN A 98 3.35 -9.86 -14.56
CA GLN A 98 2.25 -10.34 -15.40
C GLN A 98 0.99 -10.52 -14.55
N SER A 99 -0.12 -9.92 -14.99
CA SER A 99 -1.44 -10.26 -14.46
C SER A 99 -1.79 -11.68 -14.92
N PRO A 100 -2.29 -12.57 -14.04
CA PRO A 100 -3.01 -13.75 -14.50
C PRO A 100 -4.21 -13.24 -15.33
N ARG A 101 -4.23 -13.56 -16.62
CA ARG A 101 -5.32 -13.19 -17.53
C ARG A 101 -6.27 -14.37 -17.61
N ASP A 102 -7.44 -14.23 -17.00
CA ASP A 102 -8.61 -14.98 -17.42
C ASP A 102 -9.45 -14.03 -18.29
N GLU A 103 -9.86 -14.49 -19.48
CA GLU A 103 -10.44 -13.65 -20.56
C GLU A 103 -11.74 -12.92 -20.19
N ALA A 104 -12.33 -13.19 -19.02
CA ALA A 104 -13.62 -12.67 -18.60
C ALA A 104 -13.57 -11.70 -17.39
N ASP A 105 -12.43 -11.53 -16.71
CA ASP A 105 -12.36 -10.74 -15.48
C ASP A 105 -11.26 -9.66 -15.51
N ILE A 106 -11.53 -8.54 -14.83
CA ILE A 106 -10.52 -7.50 -14.59
C ILE A 106 -9.47 -8.08 -13.64
N GLY A 107 -8.42 -8.64 -14.21
CA GLY A 107 -7.31 -9.23 -13.46
C GLY A 107 -6.58 -8.21 -12.58
N PRO A 108 -5.95 -8.65 -11.48
CA PRO A 108 -5.20 -7.77 -10.61
C PRO A 108 -3.95 -7.22 -11.30
N VAL A 109 -3.58 -5.98 -11.01
CA VAL A 109 -2.28 -5.46 -11.39
C VAL A 109 -1.23 -6.02 -10.44
N VAL A 110 -0.20 -6.64 -11.00
CA VAL A 110 0.90 -7.23 -10.23
C VAL A 110 2.12 -6.34 -10.31
N PHE A 111 2.81 -6.15 -9.19
CA PHE A 111 4.07 -5.42 -9.14
C PHE A 111 4.98 -5.96 -8.04
N THR A 112 6.27 -5.74 -8.21
CA THR A 112 7.30 -6.12 -7.24
C THR A 112 7.87 -4.85 -6.60
N LEU A 113 7.91 -4.86 -5.26
CA LEU A 113 8.61 -3.87 -4.48
C LEU A 113 9.80 -4.50 -3.76
N LYS A 114 10.85 -3.72 -3.56
CA LYS A 114 11.92 -4.03 -2.61
C LYS A 114 11.64 -3.26 -1.33
N THR A 115 11.56 -3.96 -0.20
CA THR A 115 11.50 -3.34 1.12
C THR A 115 12.83 -3.53 1.83
N THR A 116 13.27 -2.50 2.54
CA THR A 116 14.39 -2.57 3.48
C THR A 116 13.87 -2.31 4.87
N ARG A 117 14.20 -3.19 5.81
CA ARG A 117 13.87 -3.04 7.23
C ARG A 117 15.04 -3.57 8.07
N ASP A 118 15.45 -2.78 9.05
CA ASP A 118 16.59 -3.06 9.93
C ASP A 118 17.87 -3.40 9.12
N GLY A 119 18.06 -2.71 8.00
CA GLY A 119 19.17 -2.93 7.06
C GLY A 119 19.07 -4.20 6.19
N ALA A 120 18.05 -5.03 6.37
CA ALA A 120 17.81 -6.21 5.53
C ALA A 120 16.83 -5.89 4.41
N SER A 121 17.19 -6.20 3.16
CA SER A 121 16.31 -6.03 2.00
C SER A 121 15.66 -7.34 1.55
N ARG A 122 14.40 -7.27 1.16
CA ARG A 122 13.68 -8.38 0.50
C ARG A 122 12.81 -7.87 -0.64
N LEU A 123 12.62 -8.71 -1.65
CA LEU A 123 11.63 -8.48 -2.69
C LEU A 123 10.27 -9.01 -2.21
N GLN A 124 9.21 -8.27 -2.50
CA GLN A 124 7.85 -8.66 -2.20
C GLN A 124 6.95 -8.35 -3.40
N ARG A 125 6.20 -9.35 -3.82
CA ARG A 125 5.24 -9.26 -4.92
C ARG A 125 3.85 -8.98 -4.39
N PHE A 126 3.16 -8.06 -5.05
CA PHE A 126 1.81 -7.67 -4.71
C PHE A 126 0.88 -7.85 -5.90
N ALA A 127 -0.35 -8.24 -5.61
CA ALA A 127 -1.47 -8.13 -6.54
C ALA A 127 -2.48 -7.13 -5.98
N VAL A 128 -2.92 -6.19 -6.80
CA VAL A 128 -3.88 -5.15 -6.40
C VAL A 128 -5.08 -5.11 -7.33
N THR A 129 -6.26 -4.98 -6.73
CA THR A 129 -7.54 -4.66 -7.39
C THR A 129 -8.15 -3.43 -6.70
N LEU A 130 -9.35 -3.02 -7.11
CA LEU A 130 -10.10 -1.98 -6.38
C LEU A 130 -10.59 -2.44 -5.01
N ASP A 131 -10.67 -3.75 -4.78
CA ASP A 131 -11.25 -4.31 -3.56
C ASP A 131 -10.16 -4.77 -2.56
N GLY A 132 -8.89 -4.80 -2.97
CA GLY A 132 -7.82 -5.15 -2.04
C GLY A 132 -6.41 -5.18 -2.63
N LEU A 133 -5.46 -5.21 -1.69
CA LEU A 133 -4.03 -5.44 -1.92
C LEU A 133 -3.61 -6.71 -1.19
N ARG A 134 -2.97 -7.65 -1.89
CA ARG A 134 -2.47 -8.91 -1.31
C ARG A 134 -1.01 -9.17 -1.64
N SER A 135 -0.26 -9.68 -0.66
CA SER A 135 1.06 -10.29 -0.89
C SER A 135 0.90 -11.59 -1.67
N LEU A 136 1.80 -11.88 -2.60
CA LEU A 136 1.85 -13.13 -3.36
C LEU A 136 2.94 -14.10 -2.86
N ASP A 137 3.81 -13.61 -1.99
CA ASP A 137 4.85 -14.38 -1.28
C ASP A 137 4.42 -14.66 0.16
#